data_AF-A0A7N0U451-F1
#
_entry.id   AF-A0A7N0U451-F1
#
_cell.length_a   1.000
_cell.length_b   1.000
_cell.length_c   1.000
_cell.angle_alpha   90.00
_cell.angle_beta   90.00
_cell.angle_gamma   90.00
#
_symmetry.space_group_name_H-M   'P 1'
#
loop_
_entity.id
_entity.type
_entity.pdbx_description
1 polymer ?
#
loop_
_entity_poly.entity_id
_entity_poly.type
_entity_poly.pdbx_seq_one_letter_code
_entity_poly.pdbx_strand_id
1 'polypeptide(L)'
;MTAKRNMKKSEEDIPVPPLFQSAALWGVFLAVSSNTRYQIVNALEYIVEASPLAKQVPPIAMAFTVGIRFANNVYGGMQFVDWAKLSGVQ
;
A
#
# COMPACT_ATOMS: atom_id res chain seq x y z
N MET A 1 14.47 2.84 -31.57
CA MET A 1 15.21 2.05 -30.57
C MET A 1 14.19 1.28 -29.73
N THR A 2 14.00 0.00 -30.01
CA THR A 2 13.05 -0.84 -29.25
C THR A 2 13.89 -1.72 -28.32
N ALA A 3 14.06 -1.30 -27.07
CA ALA A 3 14.78 -2.10 -26.09
C ALA A 3 13.94 -3.33 -25.74
N LYS A 4 14.15 -4.43 -26.48
CA LYS A 4 13.68 -5.77 -26.08
C LYS A 4 14.45 -6.17 -24.82
N ARG A 5 13.94 -5.79 -23.64
CA ARG A 5 14.41 -6.35 -22.36
C ARG A 5 14.03 -7.83 -22.34
N ASN A 6 14.98 -8.66 -22.77
CA ASN A 6 14.90 -10.10 -22.61
C ASN A 6 15.17 -10.38 -21.12
N MET A 7 14.13 -10.73 -20.36
CA MET A 7 14.30 -11.15 -18.96
C MET A 7 15.02 -12.50 -18.97
N LYS A 8 16.33 -12.50 -18.70
CA LYS A 8 17.11 -13.73 -18.45
C LYS A 8 16.38 -14.54 -17.37
N LYS A 9 16.04 -15.79 -17.68
CA LYS A 9 15.17 -16.62 -16.81
C LYS A 9 15.88 -17.20 -15.59
N SER A 10 17.19 -17.09 -15.49
CA SER A 10 18.01 -17.32 -14.30
C SER A 10 19.47 -17.14 -14.71
N GLU A 11 20.24 -16.39 -13.93
CA GLU A 11 21.67 -16.68 -13.81
C GLU A 11 21.75 -17.64 -12.63
N GLU A 12 22.23 -18.87 -12.87
CA GLU A 12 22.53 -19.90 -11.85
C GLU A 12 21.41 -20.19 -10.83
N ASP A 13 20.53 -21.15 -11.13
CA ASP A 13 19.67 -21.87 -10.17
C ASP A 13 18.81 -21.07 -9.16
N ILE A 14 18.74 -19.74 -9.26
CA ILE A 14 17.88 -18.91 -8.43
C ILE A 14 16.47 -18.92 -9.03
N PRO A 15 15.47 -19.51 -8.35
CA PRO A 15 14.10 -19.47 -8.82
C PRO A 15 13.63 -18.01 -8.85
N VAL A 16 13.24 -17.55 -10.04
CA VAL A 16 12.67 -16.21 -10.21
C VAL A 16 11.32 -16.18 -9.48
N PRO A 17 11.05 -15.20 -8.61
CA PRO A 17 9.74 -15.06 -7.99
C PRO A 17 8.65 -14.99 -9.05
N PRO A 18 7.42 -15.46 -8.78
CA PRO A 18 6.32 -15.42 -9.74
C PRO A 18 5.81 -13.97 -9.91
N LEU A 19 6.59 -13.16 -10.64
CA LEU A 19 6.40 -11.71 -10.80
C LEU A 19 5.02 -11.36 -11.37
N PHE A 20 4.55 -12.12 -12.36
CA PHE A 20 3.25 -11.88 -12.97
C PHE A 20 2.10 -12.17 -12.00
N GLN A 21 2.18 -13.28 -11.26
CA GLN A 21 1.17 -13.64 -10.27
C GLN A 21 1.17 -12.64 -9.10
N SER A 22 2.36 -12.23 -8.64
CA SER A 22 2.53 -11.20 -7.60
C SER A 22 1.95 -9.86 -8.03
N ALA A 23 2.22 -9.43 -9.27
CA ALA A 23 1.68 -8.18 -9.81
C ALA A 23 0.16 -8.24 -9.99
N ALA A 24 -0.38 -9.36 -10.46
CA ALA A 24 -1.81 -9.57 -10.59
C ALA A 24 -2.51 -9.53 -9.22
N LEU A 25 -1.95 -10.22 -8.23
CA LEU A 25 -2.46 -10.22 -6.85
C LEU A 25 -2.42 -8.81 -6.25
N TRP A 26 -1.32 -8.08 -6.45
CA TRP A 26 -1.20 -6.69 -6.02
C TRP A 26 -2.27 -5.81 -6.69
N GLY A 27 -2.53 -6.00 -7.98
CA GLY A 27 -3.58 -5.30 -8.72
C GLY A 27 -4.97 -5.53 -8.14
N VAL A 28 -5.34 -6.79 -7.85
CA VAL A 28 -6.62 -7.14 -7.21
C VAL A 28 -6.70 -6.54 -5.80
N PHE A 29 -5.63 -6.68 -5.01
CA PHE A 29 -5.54 -6.12 -3.67
C PHE A 29 -5.77 -4.61 -3.68
N LEU A 30 -5.13 -3.88 -4.61
CA LEU A 30 -5.35 -2.45 -4.76
C LEU A 30 -6.78 -2.13 -5.20
N ALA A 31 -7.35 -2.87 -6.15
CA ALA A 31 -8.70 -2.61 -6.66
C ALA A 31 -9.76 -2.69 -5.54
N VAL A 32 -9.63 -3.65 -4.62
CA VAL A 32 -10.59 -3.83 -3.53
C VAL A 32 -10.26 -2.95 -2.32
N SER A 33 -8.99 -2.82 -1.96
CA SER A 33 -8.61 -2.16 -0.70
C SER A 33 -8.47 -0.64 -0.82
N SER A 34 -8.09 -0.10 -1.98
CA SER A 34 -7.60 1.29 -2.06
C SER A 34 -8.68 2.32 -1.73
N ASN A 35 -9.88 2.17 -2.31
CA ASN A 35 -10.95 3.14 -2.10
C ASN A 35 -11.46 3.15 -0.65
N THR A 36 -11.62 1.97 -0.06
CA THR A 36 -12.06 1.84 1.34
C THR A 36 -11.02 2.43 2.28
N ARG A 37 -9.74 2.09 2.11
CA ARG A 37 -8.65 2.66 2.92
C ARG A 37 -8.56 4.17 2.77
N TYR A 38 -8.68 4.67 1.55
CA TYR A 38 -8.69 6.11 1.27
C TYR A 38 -9.83 6.84 1.99
N GLN A 39 -11.05 6.31 1.92
CA GLN A 39 -12.19 6.92 2.62
C GLN A 39 -12.02 6.91 4.14
N ILE A 40 -11.51 5.82 4.71
CA ILE A 40 -11.24 5.74 6.16
C ILE A 40 -10.18 6.76 6.57
N VAL A 41 -9.05 6.82 5.87
CA VAL A 41 -7.97 7.77 6.19
C VAL A 41 -8.47 9.21 6.11
N ASN A 42 -9.15 9.58 5.02
CA ASN A 42 -9.69 10.92 4.86
C ASN A 42 -10.77 11.27 5.90
N ALA A 43 -11.62 10.30 6.28
CA ALA A 43 -12.62 10.52 7.32
C ALA A 43 -11.96 10.80 8.68
N LEU A 44 -10.88 10.08 9.01
CA LEU A 44 -10.12 10.31 10.23
C LEU A 44 -9.40 11.67 10.21
N GLU A 45 -8.78 12.04 9.09
CA GLU A 45 -8.17 13.35 8.89
C GLU A 45 -9.20 14.46 9.12
N TYR A 46 -10.39 14.34 8.51
CA TYR A 46 -11.47 15.31 8.66
C TYR A 46 -11.95 15.46 10.11
N ILE A 47 -12.09 14.34 10.85
CA ILE A 47 -12.48 14.38 12.27
C ILE A 47 -11.45 15.14 13.10
N VAL A 48 -10.16 14.90 12.85
CA VAL A 48 -9.08 15.58 13.58
C VAL A 48 -9.03 17.06 13.22
N GLU A 49 -9.12 17.41 11.93
CA GLU A 49 -9.16 18.80 11.47
C GLU A 49 -10.36 19.58 12.03
N ALA A 50 -11.52 18.93 12.17
CA ALA A 50 -12.71 19.55 12.75
C ALA A 50 -12.58 19.82 14.27
N SER A 51 -11.63 19.16 14.94
CA SER A 51 -11.47 19.23 16.39
C SER A 51 -11.03 20.62 16.88
N PRO A 52 -11.47 21.07 18.07
CA PRO A 52 -11.03 22.35 18.64
C PRO A 52 -9.51 22.42 18.83
N LEU A 53 -8.88 21.30 19.19
CA LEU A 53 -7.43 21.20 19.41
C LEU A 53 -6.64 21.47 18.11
N ALA A 54 -7.04 20.83 17.01
CA ALA A 54 -6.38 21.03 15.73
C ALA A 54 -6.59 22.47 15.19
N LYS A 55 -7.76 23.07 15.45
CA LYS A 55 -8.02 24.48 15.09
C LYS A 55 -7.15 25.45 15.87
N GLN A 56 -6.87 25.17 17.14
CA GLN A 56 -6.00 25.99 17.97
C GLN A 56 -4.51 25.78 17.64
N VAL A 57 -4.13 24.56 17.27
CA VAL A 57 -2.74 24.19 16.96
C VAL A 57 -2.71 23.41 15.64
N PRO A 58 -2.68 24.10 14.48
CA PRO A 58 -2.69 23.48 13.16
C PRO A 58 -1.62 22.40 12.91
N PRO A 59 -0.40 22.49 13.47
CA PRO A 59 0.60 21.42 13.35
C PRO A 59 0.13 20.05 13.86
N ILE A 60 -0.84 19.98 14.78
CA ILE A 60 -1.38 18.71 15.28
C ILE A 60 -2.10 17.95 14.17
N ALA A 61 -2.92 18.64 13.37
CA ALA A 61 -3.57 18.02 12.21
C ALA A 61 -2.53 17.52 11.21
N MET A 62 -1.49 18.30 10.94
CA MET A 62 -0.42 17.90 10.04
C MET A 62 0.33 16.65 10.53
N ALA A 63 0.69 16.61 11.83
CA ALA A 63 1.35 15.46 12.43
C ALA A 63 0.46 14.21 12.37
N PHE A 64 -0.85 14.37 12.62
CA PHE A 64 -1.82 13.29 12.50
C PHE A 64 -1.89 12.77 11.05
N THR A 65 -2.04 13.65 10.07
CA THR A 65 -2.08 13.31 8.63
C THR A 65 -0.85 12.52 8.20
N VAL A 66 0.34 12.95 8.61
CA VAL A 66 1.58 12.20 8.34
C VAL A 66 1.54 10.83 8.99
N GLY A 67 1.17 10.75 10.27
CA GLY A 67 1.09 9.50 11.03
C GLY A 67 0.10 8.50 10.45
N ILE A 68 -1.13 8.93 10.14
CA ILE A 68 -2.19 8.04 9.63
C ILE A 68 -1.88 7.54 8.22
N ARG A 69 -1.28 8.37 7.36
CA ARG A 69 -0.86 7.96 6.01
C ARG A 69 0.33 7.01 6.05
N PHE A 70 1.27 7.23 6.96
CA PHE A 70 2.36 6.28 7.19
C PHE A 70 1.80 4.93 7.67
N ALA A 71 0.95 4.94 8.69
CA ALA A 71 0.31 3.74 9.23
C ALA A 71 -0.49 2.98 8.16
N ASN A 72 -1.24 3.69 7.31
CA ASN A 72 -1.98 3.09 6.19
C ASN A 72 -1.08 2.37 5.18
N ASN A 73 0.12 2.89 4.92
CA ASN A 73 1.09 2.23 4.03
C ASN A 73 1.65 0.96 4.67
N VAL A 74 2.06 1.02 5.94
CA VAL A 74 2.56 -0.14 6.68
C VAL A 74 1.48 -1.23 6.77
N TYR A 75 0.25 -0.85 7.15
CA TYR A 75 -0.87 -1.77 7.25
C TYR A 75 -1.25 -2.38 5.90
N GLY A 76 -1.30 -1.57 4.84
CA GLY A 76 -1.55 -2.07 3.48
C GLY A 76 -0.50 -3.09 3.03
N GLY A 77 0.78 -2.87 3.38
CA GLY A 77 1.86 -3.82 3.12
C GLY A 77 1.66 -5.15 3.87
N MET A 78 1.34 -5.08 5.17
CA MET A 78 1.07 -6.30 5.96
C MET A 78 -0.13 -7.08 5.42
N GLN A 79 -1.23 -6.41 5.10
CA GLN A 79 -2.41 -7.06 4.50
C GLN A 79 -2.08 -7.73 3.15
N PHE A 80 -1.25 -7.09 2.33
CA PHE A 80 -0.81 -7.69 1.07
C PHE A 80 0.04 -8.94 1.30
N VAL A 81 0.96 -8.92 2.28
CA VAL A 81 1.76 -10.10 2.64
C VAL A 81 0.87 -11.27 3.06
N ASP A 82 -0.18 -11.01 3.85
CA ASP A 82 -1.12 -12.05 4.24
C ASP A 82 -1.88 -12.62 3.03
N TRP A 83 -2.29 -11.76 2.09
CA TRP A 83 -2.88 -12.20 0.83
C TRP A 83 -1.92 -13.01 -0.04
N ALA A 84 -0.64 -12.62 -0.08
CA ALA A 84 0.40 -13.32 -0.84
C ALA A 84 0.61 -14.74 -0.31
N LYS A 85 0.65 -14.89 1.02
CA LYS A 85 0.72 -16.19 1.70
C LYS A 85 -0.52 -17.04 1.46
N LEU A 86 -1.71 -16.45 1.57
CA LEU A 86 -2.98 -17.15 1.36
C LEU A 86 -3.17 -17.63 -0.09
N SER A 87 -2.61 -16.89 -1.06
CA SER A 87 -2.69 -17.22 -2.48
C SER A 87 -1.56 -18.13 -2.98
N GLY A 88 -0.58 -18.47 -2.12
CA GLY A 88 0.55 -19.32 -2.47
C GLY A 88 1.53 -18.69 -3.46
N VAL A 89 1.45 -17.38 -3.66
CA VAL A 89 2.34 -16.61 -4.54
C VAL A 89 3.67 -16.30 -3.85
N GLN A 90 3.70 -16.35 -2.50
CA GLN A 90 4.86 -16.12 -1.65
C GLN A 90 4.77 -16.94 -0.36
#